data_AF-T5A4T4-F1
#
_entry.id   AF-T5A4T4-F1
#
_cell.length_a   1.000
_cell.length_b   1.000
_cell.length_c   1.000
_cell.angle_alpha   90.00
_cell.angle_beta   90.00
_cell.angle_gamma   90.00
#
_symmetry.space_group_name_H-M   'P 1'
#
loop_
_entity.id
_entity.type
_entity.pdbx_description
1 polymer ?
#
loop_
_entity_poly.entity_id
_entity_poly.type
_entity_poly.pdbx_seq_one_letter_code
_entity_poly.pdbx_strand_id
1 'polypeptide(L)'
;MTSSQLTASLDFLTDAAHLLRGAAPETSAHLMRHRADLVSHANVPQHELRQQHVCSACGHIMMPGQGGTRVKLETCKARQGRAAGTRKNASREAPTRTKILTCGRCQRLTKINLAAPEKSVRRRKGTRPAAGQATTTATAKKTDLSDAPKKTANATSKQRAKNRKAGLQALLSQQQQQASASSLTLADFMRK
;
A
#
# COMPACT_ATOMS: atom_id res chain seq x y z
N MET A 1 -41.38 8.46 -8.63
CA MET A 1 -40.48 8.64 -9.80
C MET A 1 -40.09 7.28 -10.32
N THR A 2 -39.75 7.16 -11.60
CA THR A 2 -39.12 5.93 -12.13
C THR A 2 -37.68 5.82 -11.61
N SER A 3 -37.12 4.60 -11.65
CA SER A 3 -35.71 4.36 -11.27
C SER A 3 -34.73 5.17 -12.12
N SER A 4 -35.00 5.31 -13.42
CA SER A 4 -34.20 6.12 -14.36
C SER A 4 -34.21 7.61 -14.03
N GLN A 5 -35.40 8.19 -13.74
CA GLN A 5 -35.54 9.59 -13.32
C GLN A 5 -34.79 9.87 -12.01
N LEU A 6 -34.84 8.92 -11.07
CA LEU A 6 -34.17 9.04 -9.79
C LEU A 6 -32.65 9.05 -9.97
N THR A 7 -32.07 8.11 -10.73
CA THR A 7 -30.62 8.09 -11.01
C THR A 7 -30.16 9.39 -11.67
N ALA A 8 -30.82 9.82 -12.74
CA ALA A 8 -30.48 11.07 -13.43
C ALA A 8 -30.52 12.30 -12.50
N SER A 9 -31.50 12.35 -11.59
CA SER A 9 -31.62 13.41 -10.57
C SER A 9 -30.50 13.35 -9.53
N LEU A 10 -30.09 12.15 -9.11
CA LEU A 10 -28.99 11.94 -8.16
C LEU A 10 -27.62 12.29 -8.75
N ASP A 11 -27.44 12.14 -10.06
CA ASP A 11 -26.19 12.47 -10.75
C ASP A 11 -26.13 13.97 -11.08
N PHE A 12 -27.23 14.57 -11.58
CA PHE A 12 -27.35 16.03 -11.70
C PHE A 12 -27.04 16.77 -10.38
N LEU A 13 -27.59 16.30 -9.25
CA LEU A 13 -27.30 16.87 -7.93
C LEU A 13 -25.83 16.64 -7.49
N THR A 14 -25.17 15.59 -7.99
CA THR A 14 -23.73 15.36 -7.74
C THR A 14 -22.90 16.40 -8.51
N ASP A 15 -23.17 16.55 -9.80
CA ASP A 15 -22.37 17.41 -10.68
C ASP A 15 -22.57 18.90 -10.40
N ALA A 16 -23.83 19.34 -10.22
CA ALA A 16 -24.14 20.73 -9.86
C ALA A 16 -23.47 21.13 -8.52
N ALA A 17 -23.42 20.21 -7.54
CA ALA A 17 -22.70 20.45 -6.30
C ALA A 17 -21.17 20.51 -6.49
N HIS A 18 -20.59 19.65 -7.35
CA HIS A 18 -19.16 19.69 -7.63
C HIS A 18 -18.73 20.96 -8.38
N LEU A 19 -19.55 21.47 -9.31
CA LEU A 19 -19.36 22.77 -9.98
C LEU A 19 -19.42 23.93 -8.97
N LEU A 20 -20.45 23.97 -8.12
CA LEU A 20 -20.67 25.07 -7.17
C LEU A 20 -19.71 25.04 -5.96
N ARG A 21 -19.02 23.91 -5.69
CA ARG A 21 -18.13 23.70 -4.54
C ARG A 21 -17.11 24.83 -4.31
N GLY A 22 -16.58 25.43 -5.39
CA GLY A 22 -15.58 26.50 -5.30
C GLY A 22 -16.18 27.86 -4.96
N ALA A 23 -17.20 28.29 -5.71
CA ALA A 23 -17.78 29.64 -5.61
C ALA A 23 -18.86 29.76 -4.51
N ALA A 24 -19.66 28.71 -4.31
CA ALA A 24 -20.78 28.70 -3.38
C ALA A 24 -20.78 27.38 -2.57
N PRO A 25 -19.82 27.21 -1.65
CA PRO A 25 -19.66 25.94 -0.96
C PRO A 25 -20.87 25.59 -0.07
N GLU A 26 -21.68 26.56 0.39
CA GLU A 26 -22.94 26.27 1.11
C GLU A 26 -24.01 25.66 0.19
N THR A 27 -24.22 26.18 -1.02
CA THR A 27 -25.20 25.60 -1.97
C THR A 27 -24.78 24.21 -2.43
N SER A 28 -23.48 23.96 -2.64
CA SER A 28 -22.96 22.61 -2.92
C SER A 28 -23.29 21.60 -1.81
N ALA A 29 -23.25 22.04 -0.55
CA ALA A 29 -23.55 21.20 0.61
C ALA A 29 -25.06 20.97 0.75
N HIS A 30 -25.89 21.99 0.49
CA HIS A 30 -27.35 21.85 0.43
C HIS A 30 -27.79 20.85 -0.65
N LEU A 31 -27.24 20.94 -1.86
CA LEU A 31 -27.52 20.00 -2.96
C LEU A 31 -27.12 18.57 -2.58
N MET A 32 -25.93 18.37 -2.00
CA MET A 32 -25.48 17.06 -1.51
C MET A 32 -26.30 16.53 -0.32
N ARG A 33 -26.85 17.40 0.53
CA ARG A 33 -27.77 17.03 1.62
C ARG A 33 -29.09 16.53 1.04
N HIS A 34 -29.75 17.32 0.19
CA HIS A 34 -30.96 16.93 -0.52
C HIS A 34 -30.77 15.61 -1.29
N ARG A 35 -29.61 15.44 -1.94
CA ARG A 35 -29.24 14.17 -2.60
C ARG A 35 -29.12 12.99 -1.63
N ALA A 36 -28.63 13.19 -0.41
CA ALA A 36 -28.56 12.14 0.61
C ALA A 36 -29.95 11.76 1.12
N ASP A 37 -30.84 12.75 1.29
CA ASP A 37 -32.23 12.56 1.71
C ASP A 37 -33.05 11.82 0.64
N LEU A 38 -32.92 12.17 -0.64
CA LEU A 38 -33.52 11.40 -1.74
C LEU A 38 -33.08 9.93 -1.76
N VAL A 39 -31.81 9.65 -1.49
CA VAL A 39 -31.28 8.27 -1.42
C VAL A 39 -31.85 7.50 -0.23
N SER A 40 -32.04 8.15 0.93
CA SER A 40 -32.62 7.49 2.10
C SER A 40 -34.09 7.17 1.89
N HIS A 41 -34.89 8.09 1.32
CA HIS A 41 -36.29 7.83 0.96
C HIS A 41 -36.45 6.70 -0.08
N ALA A 42 -35.49 6.57 -1.01
CA ALA A 42 -35.47 5.48 -1.99
C ALA A 42 -34.94 4.14 -1.45
N ASN A 43 -34.49 4.07 -0.19
CA ASN A 43 -33.84 2.91 0.42
C ASN A 43 -32.63 2.36 -0.37
N VAL A 44 -31.97 3.19 -1.17
CA VAL A 44 -30.81 2.78 -1.99
C VAL A 44 -29.54 2.75 -1.13
N PRO A 45 -28.80 1.63 -1.06
CA PRO A 45 -27.61 1.53 -0.20
C PRO A 45 -26.50 2.49 -0.65
N GLN A 46 -26.04 3.36 0.26
CA GLN A 46 -24.96 4.30 -0.02
C GLN A 46 -23.60 3.61 -0.01
N HIS A 47 -23.02 3.42 -1.20
CA HIS A 47 -21.66 2.90 -1.38
C HIS A 47 -20.64 3.65 -0.50
N GLU A 48 -19.78 2.91 0.22
CA GLU A 48 -18.93 3.45 1.28
C GLU A 48 -18.06 4.63 0.79
N LEU A 49 -17.52 4.56 -0.44
CA LEU A 49 -16.74 5.66 -1.05
C LEU A 49 -17.48 7.01 -0.99
N ARG A 50 -18.79 7.05 -1.24
CA ARG A 50 -19.56 8.31 -1.23
C ARG A 50 -19.64 8.90 0.18
N GLN A 51 -19.70 8.05 1.21
CA GLN A 51 -19.60 8.46 2.63
C GLN A 51 -18.20 8.98 3.00
N GLN A 52 -17.16 8.64 2.22
CA GLN A 52 -15.81 9.19 2.37
C GLN A 52 -15.62 10.56 1.72
N HIS A 53 -16.52 10.96 0.81
CA HIS A 53 -16.44 12.22 0.05
C HIS A 53 -17.48 13.26 0.47
N VAL A 54 -18.57 12.86 1.14
CA VAL A 54 -19.67 13.77 1.53
C VAL A 54 -20.02 13.56 3.00
N CYS A 55 -20.09 14.64 3.78
CA CYS A 55 -20.50 14.56 5.17
C CYS A 55 -22.00 14.26 5.30
N SER A 56 -22.36 13.11 5.88
CA SER A 56 -23.75 12.66 6.09
C SER A 56 -24.61 13.58 6.96
N ALA A 57 -24.02 14.55 7.68
CA ALA A 57 -24.76 15.53 8.46
C ALA A 57 -25.17 16.76 7.63
N CYS A 58 -24.18 17.47 7.06
CA CYS A 58 -24.37 18.77 6.43
C CYS A 58 -24.20 18.78 4.90
N GLY A 59 -23.93 17.63 4.28
CA GLY A 59 -23.68 17.52 2.83
C GLY A 59 -22.33 18.09 2.35
N HIS A 60 -21.49 18.64 3.23
CA HIS A 60 -20.21 19.23 2.83
C HIS A 60 -19.28 18.22 2.13
N ILE A 61 -18.73 18.61 0.98
CA ILE A 61 -17.83 17.78 0.16
C ILE A 61 -16.43 17.76 0.80
N MET A 62 -16.10 16.62 1.42
CA MET A 62 -14.89 16.40 2.21
C MET A 62 -13.67 16.17 1.31
N MET A 63 -12.94 17.24 0.98
CA MET A 63 -11.69 17.20 0.22
C MET A 63 -10.48 17.17 1.17
N PRO A 64 -9.69 16.06 1.25
CA PRO A 64 -8.52 15.99 2.13
C PRO A 64 -7.51 17.12 1.87
N GLY A 65 -7.15 17.86 2.92
CA GLY A 65 -6.22 18.99 2.83
C GLY A 65 -6.85 20.31 2.36
N GLN A 66 -8.16 20.35 2.08
CA GLN A 66 -8.90 21.56 1.72
C GLN A 66 -10.11 21.76 2.64
N GLY A 67 -10.60 23.01 2.72
CA GLY A 67 -11.85 23.35 3.42
C GLY A 67 -11.92 22.90 4.89
N GLY A 68 -10.79 22.79 5.59
CA GLY A 68 -10.70 22.31 6.97
C GLY A 68 -10.87 20.78 7.15
N THR A 69 -11.10 20.00 6.10
CA THR A 69 -11.32 18.55 6.18
C THR A 69 -10.04 17.82 6.59
N ARG A 70 -10.10 17.07 7.70
CA ARG A 70 -8.95 16.31 8.24
C ARG A 70 -9.13 14.81 8.03
N VAL A 71 -8.02 14.12 7.79
CA VAL A 71 -7.96 12.66 7.66
C VAL A 71 -6.95 12.11 8.67
N LYS A 72 -7.38 11.16 9.50
CA LYS A 72 -6.51 10.44 10.45
C LYS A 72 -6.61 8.94 10.14
N LEU A 73 -5.46 8.26 10.09
CA LEU A 73 -5.42 6.81 9.95
C LEU A 73 -5.01 6.20 11.30
N GLU A 74 -5.92 5.46 11.92
CA GLU A 74 -5.66 4.76 13.17
C GLU A 74 -5.41 3.27 12.91
N THR A 75 -4.53 2.67 13.70
CA THR A 75 -4.29 1.21 13.66
C THR A 75 -4.78 0.60 14.96
N CYS A 76 -5.83 -0.19 14.88
CA CYS A 76 -6.32 -0.99 15.99
C CYS A 76 -5.34 -2.15 16.19
N LYS A 77 -4.27 -1.87 16.93
CA LYS A 77 -3.42 -2.91 17.52
C LYS A 77 -4.33 -3.76 18.40
N ALA A 78 -4.66 -4.97 17.94
CA ALA A 78 -5.40 -5.93 18.74
C ALA A 78 -4.73 -6.03 20.13
N ARG A 79 -5.47 -5.68 21.18
CA ARG A 79 -5.00 -5.79 22.56
C ARG A 79 -4.70 -7.28 22.80
N GLN A 80 -3.43 -7.65 22.78
CA GLN A 80 -2.98 -8.94 23.27
C GLN A 80 -3.21 -8.95 24.77
N GLY A 81 -4.43 -9.32 25.18
CA GLY A 81 -4.78 -9.48 26.58
C GLY A 81 -3.81 -10.46 27.21
N ARG A 82 -3.21 -10.08 28.34
CA ARG A 82 -2.38 -10.97 29.15
C ARG A 82 -3.25 -11.97 29.92
N ALA A 83 -4.14 -12.66 29.22
CA ALA A 83 -4.88 -13.80 29.73
C ALA A 83 -3.90 -14.98 29.79
N ALA A 84 -3.37 -15.25 30.98
CA ALA A 84 -2.67 -16.48 31.24
C ALA A 84 -3.66 -17.66 31.18
N GLY A 85 -3.23 -18.80 30.63
CA GLY A 85 -3.98 -20.06 30.81
C GLY A 85 -5.16 -20.33 29.88
N THR A 86 -5.02 -20.20 28.55
CA THR A 86 -5.48 -21.24 27.58
C THR A 86 -5.08 -20.89 26.14
N ARG A 87 -4.26 -21.73 25.49
CA ARG A 87 -3.95 -21.60 24.06
C ARG A 87 -4.72 -22.65 23.25
N LYS A 88 -5.91 -22.29 22.76
CA LYS A 88 -6.60 -23.02 21.68
C LYS A 88 -6.91 -22.05 20.53
N ASN A 89 -6.16 -22.18 19.44
CA ASN A 89 -6.41 -21.62 18.10
C ASN A 89 -7.13 -20.26 17.97
N ALA A 90 -6.75 -19.26 18.79
CA ALA A 90 -7.00 -17.87 18.43
C ALA A 90 -6.23 -17.57 17.14
N SER A 91 -6.94 -17.36 16.04
CA SER A 91 -6.34 -16.90 14.79
C SER A 91 -5.65 -15.55 15.05
N ARG A 92 -4.47 -15.34 14.46
CA ARG A 92 -3.84 -14.01 14.46
C ARG A 92 -4.59 -13.11 13.50
N GLU A 93 -5.73 -12.61 13.97
CA GLU A 93 -6.50 -11.58 13.29
C GLU A 93 -5.59 -10.38 12.98
N ALA A 94 -5.65 -9.92 11.73
CA ALA A 94 -4.75 -8.86 11.27
C ALA A 94 -5.18 -7.51 11.90
N PRO A 95 -4.23 -6.64 12.29
CA PRO A 95 -4.57 -5.37 12.92
C PRO A 95 -5.40 -4.52 11.97
N THR A 96 -6.67 -4.33 12.32
CA THR A 96 -7.63 -3.54 11.55
C THR A 96 -7.20 -2.07 11.52
N ARG A 97 -7.51 -1.38 10.42
CA ARG A 97 -7.14 0.02 10.22
C ARG A 97 -8.41 0.84 10.06
N THR A 98 -8.58 1.87 10.87
CA THR A 98 -9.75 2.75 10.79
C THR A 98 -9.32 4.08 10.21
N LYS A 99 -9.89 4.45 9.07
CA LYS A 99 -9.78 5.78 8.48
C LYS A 99 -10.85 6.65 9.14
N ILE A 100 -10.42 7.72 9.79
CA ILE A 100 -11.30 8.71 10.42
C ILE A 100 -11.23 9.99 9.57
N LEU A 101 -12.40 10.45 9.13
CA LEU A 101 -12.58 11.72 8.45
C LEU A 101 -13.26 12.70 9.40
N THR A 102 -12.77 13.94 9.45
CA THR A 102 -13.40 15.05 10.17
C THR A 102 -13.91 16.05 9.15
N CYS A 103 -15.23 16.28 9.13
CA CYS A 103 -15.84 17.28 8.26
C CYS A 103 -15.33 18.69 8.62
N GLY A 104 -14.79 19.42 7.65
CA GLY A 104 -14.23 20.76 7.87
C GLY A 104 -15.23 21.85 8.27
N ARG A 105 -16.54 21.60 8.15
CA ARG A 105 -17.62 22.48 8.62
C ARG A 105 -18.16 22.12 10.00
N CYS A 106 -18.95 21.05 10.08
CA CYS A 106 -19.67 20.68 11.29
C CYS A 106 -18.85 19.78 12.24
N GLN A 107 -17.56 19.54 11.93
CA GLN A 107 -16.60 18.76 12.72
C GLN A 107 -17.00 17.30 13.01
N ARG A 108 -18.13 16.82 12.47
CA ARG A 108 -18.58 15.44 12.64
C ARG A 108 -17.56 14.46 12.04
N LEU A 109 -17.37 13.36 12.77
CA LEU A 109 -16.41 12.31 12.48
C LEU A 109 -17.08 11.14 11.74
N THR A 110 -16.59 10.80 10.55
CA THR A 110 -16.96 9.56 9.83
C THR A 110 -15.86 8.53 10.05
N LYS A 111 -16.21 7.34 10.53
CA LYS A 111 -15.27 6.22 10.74
C LYS A 111 -15.49 5.16 9.65
N ILE A 112 -14.40 4.78 8.99
CA ILE A 112 -14.34 3.85 7.85
C ILE A 112 -13.40 2.71 8.24
N ASN A 113 -13.89 1.47 8.23
CA ASN A 113 -13.10 0.31 8.64
C ASN A 113 -12.45 -0.32 7.41
N LEU A 114 -11.16 -0.04 7.21
CA LEU A 114 -10.40 -0.62 6.12
C LEU A 114 -10.09 -2.08 6.44
N ALA A 115 -10.47 -2.96 5.50
CA ALA A 115 -10.06 -4.36 5.51
C ALA A 115 -8.52 -4.47 5.63
N ALA A 116 -8.05 -5.55 6.26
CA ALA A 116 -6.62 -5.80 6.34
C ALA A 116 -6.05 -5.98 4.92
N PRO A 117 -4.99 -5.23 4.53
CA PRO A 117 -4.42 -5.36 3.21
C PRO A 117 -3.87 -6.77 3.00
N GLU A 118 -4.01 -7.30 1.78
CA GLU A 118 -3.52 -8.63 1.45
C GLU A 118 -2.03 -8.77 1.78
N LYS A 119 -1.65 -9.97 2.26
CA LYS A 119 -0.28 -10.26 2.65
C LYS A 119 0.60 -10.26 1.40
N SER A 120 1.36 -9.18 1.20
CA SER A 120 2.25 -8.99 0.05
C SER A 120 3.01 -10.27 -0.28
N VAL A 121 2.72 -10.87 -1.43
CA VAL A 121 3.29 -12.16 -1.84
C VAL A 121 4.77 -11.95 -2.17
N ARG A 122 5.62 -12.09 -1.15
CA ARG A 122 7.08 -12.17 -1.35
C ARG A 122 7.37 -13.42 -2.18
N ARG A 123 7.52 -13.23 -3.49
CA ARG A 123 7.92 -14.25 -4.46
C ARG A 123 9.13 -15.00 -3.89
N ARG A 124 8.93 -16.25 -3.45
CA ARG A 124 10.01 -17.06 -2.89
C ARG A 124 11.09 -17.18 -3.94
N LYS A 125 12.31 -16.69 -3.67
CA LYS A 125 13.44 -16.84 -4.58
C LYS A 125 13.65 -18.34 -4.75
N GLY A 126 13.51 -18.83 -5.99
CA GLY A 126 13.14 -20.22 -6.25
C GLY A 126 14.05 -21.24 -5.57
N THR A 127 13.45 -22.08 -4.73
CA THR A 127 14.01 -23.37 -4.37
C THR A 127 14.05 -24.21 -5.63
N ARG A 128 15.25 -24.40 -6.22
CA ARG A 128 15.43 -25.39 -7.30
C ARG A 128 14.95 -26.75 -6.78
N PRO A 129 14.13 -27.52 -7.53
CA PRO A 129 14.01 -28.94 -7.26
C PRO A 129 15.39 -29.57 -7.45
N ALA A 130 15.92 -30.18 -6.40
CA ALA A 130 17.02 -31.12 -6.52
C ALA A 130 16.41 -32.50 -6.79
N ALA A 131 16.83 -33.16 -7.87
CA ALA A 131 16.24 -34.44 -8.27
C ALA A 131 16.63 -35.56 -7.28
N GLY A 132 15.66 -36.40 -6.92
CA GLY A 132 15.97 -37.79 -6.56
C GLY A 132 16.34 -38.56 -7.83
N GLN A 133 17.37 -39.40 -7.76
CA GLN A 133 17.96 -40.04 -8.94
C GLN A 133 18.12 -41.54 -8.71
N ALA A 134 17.47 -42.34 -9.55
CA ALA A 134 17.70 -43.78 -9.68
C ALA A 134 17.32 -44.25 -11.11
N THR A 135 18.29 -44.86 -11.82
CA THR A 135 18.16 -46.03 -12.74
C THR A 135 16.88 -46.18 -13.61
N THR A 136 16.90 -46.32 -14.95
CA THR A 136 17.94 -46.42 -16.03
C THR A 136 17.36 -45.83 -17.36
N THR A 137 17.82 -45.96 -18.63
CA THR A 137 18.94 -46.66 -19.32
C THR A 137 19.25 -45.97 -20.67
N ALA A 138 20.53 -45.90 -21.09
CA ALA A 138 21.01 -45.63 -22.47
C ALA A 138 20.55 -44.28 -23.15
N THR A 139 21.09 -43.76 -24.27
CA THR A 139 22.16 -44.20 -25.20
C THR A 139 22.95 -43.01 -25.79
N ALA A 140 24.25 -43.22 -26.07
CA ALA A 140 25.26 -42.46 -26.84
C ALA A 140 24.95 -41.17 -27.67
N LYS A 141 25.74 -40.11 -27.43
CA LYS A 141 26.68 -39.36 -28.36
C LYS A 141 27.29 -38.14 -27.61
N LYS A 142 28.61 -37.89 -27.56
CA LYS A 142 29.50 -37.19 -28.54
C LYS A 142 29.03 -35.76 -28.90
N THR A 143 29.80 -34.66 -28.80
CA THR A 143 31.27 -34.44 -28.69
C THR A 143 31.69 -33.22 -27.82
N ASP A 144 32.93 -33.26 -27.32
CA ASP A 144 34.06 -32.26 -27.37
C ASP A 144 33.83 -30.84 -27.98
N LEU A 145 34.58 -29.75 -27.68
CA LEU A 145 35.67 -29.42 -26.71
C LEU A 145 35.90 -27.87 -26.69
N SER A 146 36.37 -27.27 -25.58
CA SER A 146 37.17 -26.00 -25.50
C SER A 146 37.36 -25.51 -24.03
N ASP A 147 38.28 -24.55 -23.79
CA ASP A 147 38.99 -24.41 -22.51
C ASP A 147 38.90 -23.03 -21.79
N ALA A 148 39.44 -22.98 -20.57
CA ALA A 148 39.75 -21.81 -19.72
C ALA A 148 38.55 -21.07 -19.05
N PRO A 149 38.78 -20.33 -17.95
CA PRO A 149 39.01 -20.98 -16.65
C PRO A 149 37.91 -20.68 -15.61
N LYS A 150 37.61 -21.69 -14.77
CA LYS A 150 36.47 -21.70 -13.84
C LYS A 150 36.64 -20.72 -12.65
N LYS A 151 36.23 -19.45 -12.81
CA LYS A 151 36.04 -18.51 -11.69
C LYS A 151 34.95 -19.02 -10.73
N THR A 152 35.34 -19.68 -9.64
CA THR A 152 34.39 -20.34 -8.74
C THR A 152 33.46 -19.35 -8.02
N ALA A 153 32.16 -19.65 -7.98
CA ALA A 153 31.14 -18.78 -7.37
C ALA A 153 31.39 -18.46 -5.87
N ASN A 154 32.16 -19.33 -5.19
CA ASN A 154 32.45 -19.28 -3.77
C ASN A 154 33.35 -18.09 -3.35
N ALA A 155 34.13 -17.51 -4.26
CA ALA A 155 34.96 -16.33 -3.98
C ALA A 155 34.12 -15.17 -3.40
N THR A 156 32.92 -14.97 -3.93
CA THR A 156 32.01 -13.89 -3.51
C THR A 156 31.46 -14.07 -2.09
N SER A 157 31.47 -15.29 -1.53
CA SER A 157 30.95 -15.56 -0.19
C SER A 157 31.93 -15.13 0.90
N LYS A 158 33.20 -15.54 0.79
CA LYS A 158 34.26 -15.18 1.75
C LYS A 158 34.52 -13.66 1.76
N GLN A 159 34.50 -13.00 0.59
CA GLN A 159 34.62 -11.54 0.49
C GLN A 159 33.50 -10.82 1.26
N ARG A 160 32.23 -11.20 1.04
CA ARG A 160 31.09 -10.58 1.75
C ARG A 160 31.10 -10.86 3.26
N ALA A 161 31.65 -11.98 3.71
CA ALA A 161 31.82 -12.26 5.14
C ALA A 161 32.91 -11.35 5.79
N LYS A 162 34.01 -11.08 5.08
CA LYS A 162 35.06 -10.15 5.55
C LYS A 162 34.56 -8.71 5.59
N ASN A 163 33.88 -8.27 4.54
CA ASN A 163 33.33 -6.90 4.44
C ASN A 163 32.26 -6.61 5.51
N ARG A 164 31.49 -7.61 5.95
CA ARG A 164 30.55 -7.47 7.09
C ARG A 164 31.22 -7.25 8.45
N LYS A 165 32.52 -7.56 8.60
CA LYS A 165 33.29 -7.37 9.84
C LYS A 165 34.18 -6.12 9.83
N ALA A 166 34.35 -5.47 8.68
CA ALA A 166 35.36 -4.41 8.51
C ALA A 166 34.95 -3.04 9.08
N GLY A 167 33.66 -2.81 9.33
CA GLY A 167 33.14 -1.49 9.71
C GLY A 167 33.07 -0.52 8.52
N LEU A 168 32.36 0.60 8.68
CA LEU A 168 32.05 1.51 7.56
C LEU A 168 33.32 2.15 6.96
N GLN A 169 34.25 2.62 7.80
CA GLN A 169 35.45 3.32 7.36
C GLN A 169 36.37 2.44 6.50
N ALA A 170 36.58 1.18 6.86
CA ALA A 170 37.41 0.25 6.08
C ALA A 170 36.75 -0.19 4.76
N LEU A 171 35.42 -0.17 4.68
CA LEU A 171 34.71 -0.37 3.42
C LEU A 171 34.87 0.83 2.48
N LEU A 172 34.80 2.05 3.02
CA LEU A 172 35.03 3.27 2.26
C LEU A 172 36.47 3.36 1.74
N SER A 173 37.49 3.05 2.55
CA SER A 173 38.88 3.06 2.07
C SER A 173 39.19 1.92 1.10
N GLN A 174 38.60 0.72 1.25
CA GLN A 174 38.66 -0.32 0.23
C GLN A 174 37.98 0.11 -1.08
N GLN A 175 36.86 0.84 -1.01
CA GLN A 175 36.19 1.39 -2.19
C GLN A 175 37.05 2.49 -2.84
N GLN A 176 37.69 3.36 -2.06
CA GLN A 176 38.63 4.38 -2.55
C GLN A 176 39.79 3.76 -3.35
N GLN A 177 40.33 2.63 -2.87
CA GLN A 177 41.39 1.87 -3.53
C GLN A 177 40.92 1.11 -4.79
N GLN A 178 39.61 0.87 -4.95
CA GLN A 178 39.02 0.25 -6.14
C GLN A 178 38.49 1.28 -7.15
N ALA A 179 38.27 2.53 -6.73
CA ALA A 179 37.77 3.62 -7.56
C ALA A 179 38.80 4.16 -8.57
N SER A 180 40.08 3.77 -8.47
CA SER A 180 41.14 4.15 -9.41
C SER A 180 41.00 3.56 -10.83
N ALA A 181 39.94 2.77 -11.10
CA ALA A 181 39.72 2.08 -12.36
C ALA A 181 38.35 2.32 -13.03
N SER A 182 37.45 3.14 -12.46
CA SER A 182 36.16 3.46 -13.11
C SER A 182 35.58 4.81 -12.64
N SER A 183 34.98 5.55 -13.57
CA SER A 183 34.58 6.95 -13.43
C SER A 183 33.31 7.20 -12.59
N LEU A 184 33.26 8.42 -12.03
CA LEU A 184 32.17 9.03 -11.24
C LEU A 184 31.88 8.37 -9.89
N THR A 185 32.10 9.13 -8.80
CA THR A 185 31.84 8.70 -7.42
C THR A 185 30.64 9.43 -6.82
N LEU A 186 30.05 8.87 -5.75
CA LEU A 186 28.96 9.53 -5.02
C LEU A 186 29.35 10.89 -4.42
N ALA A 187 30.63 11.13 -4.16
CA ALA A 187 31.11 12.41 -3.63
C ALA A 187 31.01 13.55 -4.66
N ASP A 188 31.07 13.22 -5.97
CA ASP A 188 31.03 14.21 -7.04
C ASP A 188 29.62 14.82 -7.21
N PHE A 189 28.58 14.08 -6.83
CA PHE A 189 27.19 14.55 -6.78
C PHE A 189 26.82 15.31 -5.49
N MET A 190 27.70 15.30 -4.47
CA MET A 190 27.47 15.97 -3.18
C MET A 190 28.18 17.32 -3.03
N ARG A 191 28.96 17.74 -4.04
CA ARG A 191 29.53 19.10 -4.08
C ARG A 191 28.51 20.03 -4.75
N LYS A 192 27.95 20.95 -3.97
CA LYS A 192 27.06 22.01 -4.45
C LYS A 192 27.15 23.22 -3.53
#